data_AF-A0A948QIC0-F1
#
_entry.id   AF-A0A948QIC0-F1
#
_cell.length_a   1.000
_cell.length_b   1.000
_cell.length_c   1.000
_cell.angle_alpha   90.00
_cell.angle_beta   90.00
_cell.angle_gamma   90.00
#
_symmetry.space_group_name_H-M   'P 1'
#
loop_
_entity.id
_entity.type
_entity.pdbx_description
1 polymer ?
#
loop_
_entity_poly.entity_id
_entity_poly.type
_entity_poly.pdbx_seq_one_letter_code
_entity_poly.pdbx_strand_id
1 'polypeptide(L)'
;MKYFLSIVFIILFASGCGQKIVVVDDGQEIQVQERYEGNVGDYCESNDECRTPFDYLIRSNCPFVSACIENTCKVVCPLFYHDLNPEISQSHITMCKEDDDCDCSERGELSLGCKCLDDKCVSVEGE
;
A
#
# COMPACT_ATOMS: atom_id res chain seq x y z
N MET A 1 -48.05 -15.20 2.23
CA MET A 1 -46.66 -15.63 2.09
C MET A 1 -46.23 -15.35 0.66
N LYS A 2 -45.56 -14.22 0.41
CA LYS A 2 -45.06 -13.83 -0.92
C LYS A 2 -43.57 -14.14 -0.95
N TYR A 3 -43.18 -15.13 -1.73
CA TYR A 3 -41.77 -15.44 -2.00
C TYR A 3 -41.25 -14.38 -2.99
N PHE A 4 -40.43 -13.45 -2.51
CA PHE A 4 -39.71 -12.52 -3.39
C PHE A 4 -38.53 -13.30 -3.99
N LEU A 5 -38.66 -13.64 -5.25
CA LEU A 5 -37.62 -14.26 -6.05
C LEU A 5 -36.69 -13.13 -6.54
N SER A 6 -35.68 -12.75 -5.75
CA SER A 6 -34.67 -11.78 -6.20
C SER A 6 -33.77 -12.44 -7.24
N ILE A 7 -33.89 -12.00 -8.48
CA ILE A 7 -33.08 -12.46 -9.61
C ILE A 7 -31.78 -11.63 -9.60
N VAL A 8 -30.68 -12.24 -9.18
CA VAL A 8 -29.34 -11.62 -9.19
C VAL A 8 -28.71 -11.84 -10.57
N PHE A 9 -28.56 -10.79 -11.37
CA PHE A 9 -27.81 -10.82 -12.62
C PHE A 9 -26.36 -10.38 -12.36
N ILE A 10 -25.42 -11.32 -12.44
CA ILE A 10 -23.98 -11.01 -12.36
C ILE A 10 -23.47 -10.78 -13.78
N ILE A 11 -23.16 -9.52 -14.13
CA ILE A 11 -22.56 -9.18 -15.42
C ILE A 11 -21.03 -9.07 -15.23
N LEU A 12 -20.29 -10.04 -15.77
CA LEU A 12 -18.83 -10.06 -15.74
C LEU A 12 -18.29 -9.37 -17.00
N PHE A 13 -17.74 -8.16 -16.85
CA PHE A 13 -16.95 -7.51 -17.90
C PHE A 13 -15.49 -7.92 -17.76
N ALA A 14 -14.99 -8.72 -18.71
CA ALA A 14 -13.57 -9.00 -18.86
C ALA A 14 -12.91 -7.84 -19.63
N SER A 15 -12.55 -6.79 -18.93
CA SER A 15 -11.62 -5.76 -19.40
C SER A 15 -10.74 -5.39 -18.21
N GLY A 16 -9.44 -5.28 -18.44
CA GLY A 16 -8.38 -5.30 -17.42
C GLY A 16 -8.67 -4.48 -16.16
N CYS A 17 -8.26 -5.06 -15.02
CA CYS A 17 -8.25 -4.53 -13.66
C CYS A 17 -9.58 -3.96 -13.14
N GLY A 18 -10.28 -4.77 -12.35
CA GLY A 18 -11.44 -4.38 -11.53
C GLY A 18 -12.73 -5.10 -11.93
N GLN A 19 -13.15 -6.09 -11.14
CA GLN A 19 -14.51 -6.62 -11.27
C GLN A 19 -15.49 -5.60 -10.69
N LYS A 20 -16.34 -5.01 -11.54
CA LYS A 20 -17.43 -4.14 -11.09
C LYS A 20 -18.66 -5.00 -10.81
N ILE A 21 -18.96 -5.27 -9.54
CA ILE A 21 -20.21 -5.94 -9.15
C ILE A 21 -21.31 -4.88 -9.07
N VAL A 22 -22.29 -4.96 -9.96
CA VAL A 22 -23.50 -4.14 -9.92
C VAL A 22 -24.61 -4.97 -9.29
N VAL A 23 -25.02 -4.61 -8.07
CA VAL A 23 -26.19 -5.19 -7.43
C VAL A 23 -27.36 -4.24 -7.66
N VAL A 24 -28.42 -4.74 -8.29
CA VAL A 24 -29.65 -3.99 -8.54
C VAL A 24 -30.71 -4.47 -7.55
N ASP A 25 -30.99 -3.65 -6.53
CA ASP A 25 -32.09 -3.85 -5.58
C ASP A 25 -33.01 -2.62 -5.66
N ASP A 26 -34.30 -2.83 -5.86
CA ASP A 26 -35.36 -1.80 -5.89
C ASP A 26 -35.14 -0.58 -6.82
N GLY A 27 -34.42 -0.76 -7.95
CA GLY A 27 -34.25 0.28 -8.96
C GLY A 27 -33.18 1.33 -8.63
N GLN A 28 -32.35 1.09 -7.62
CA GLN A 28 -31.17 1.90 -7.32
C GLN A 28 -29.90 1.13 -7.72
N GLU A 29 -29.10 1.68 -8.63
CA GLU A 29 -27.76 1.12 -8.93
C GLU A 29 -26.84 1.35 -7.73
N ILE A 30 -26.54 0.28 -6.98
CA ILE A 30 -25.49 0.32 -5.96
C ILE A 30 -24.20 -0.12 -6.65
N GLN A 31 -23.33 0.85 -6.95
CA GLN A 31 -21.97 0.55 -7.42
C GLN A 31 -21.12 0.16 -6.22
N VAL A 32 -21.04 -1.14 -5.93
CA VAL A 32 -20.07 -1.67 -4.97
C VAL A 32 -18.74 -1.78 -5.69
N GLN A 33 -17.94 -0.71 -5.61
CA GLN A 33 -16.54 -0.76 -6.02
C GLN A 33 -15.77 -1.41 -4.86
N GLU A 34 -15.67 -2.74 -4.85
CA GLU A 34 -14.62 -3.39 -4.06
C GLU A 34 -13.29 -2.91 -4.64
N ARG A 35 -12.62 -1.96 -3.96
CA ARG A 35 -11.22 -1.67 -4.27
C ARG A 35 -10.47 -2.98 -4.08
N TYR A 36 -9.91 -3.49 -5.17
CA TYR A 36 -9.01 -4.63 -5.11
C TYR A 36 -7.76 -4.19 -4.34
N GLU A 37 -7.60 -4.70 -3.13
CA GLU A 37 -6.37 -4.56 -2.35
C GLU A 37 -5.42 -5.70 -2.74
N GLY A 38 -4.40 -5.39 -3.54
CA GLY A 38 -3.34 -6.29 -3.97
C GLY A 38 -2.37 -6.64 -2.85
N ASN A 39 -1.85 -7.87 -2.88
CA ASN A 39 -0.80 -8.34 -1.98
C ASN A 39 0.57 -7.87 -2.46
N VAL A 40 1.60 -8.10 -1.63
CA VAL A 40 3.00 -7.90 -2.05
C VAL A 40 3.29 -8.73 -3.30
N GLY A 41 3.95 -8.10 -4.29
CA GLY A 41 4.23 -8.70 -5.60
C GLY A 41 3.12 -8.53 -6.63
N ASP A 42 1.91 -8.11 -6.25
CA ASP A 42 0.82 -7.83 -7.19
C ASP A 42 1.07 -6.52 -7.96
N TYR A 43 0.50 -6.43 -9.16
CA TYR A 43 0.49 -5.20 -9.95
C TYR A 43 -0.37 -4.12 -9.30
N CYS A 44 0.08 -2.86 -9.39
CA CYS A 44 -0.63 -1.70 -8.88
C CYS A 44 -0.41 -0.46 -9.77
N GLU A 45 -1.35 0.48 -9.69
CA GLU A 45 -1.21 1.84 -10.25
C GLU A 45 -1.02 2.90 -9.17
N SER A 46 -1.49 2.62 -7.95
CA SER A 46 -1.44 3.54 -6.81
C SER A 46 -1.14 2.85 -5.48
N ASN A 47 -0.62 3.61 -4.50
CA ASN A 47 -0.31 3.10 -3.16
C ASN A 47 -1.55 2.55 -2.44
N ASP A 48 -2.73 3.13 -2.69
CA ASP A 48 -4.02 2.74 -2.10
C ASP A 48 -4.46 1.32 -2.50
N GLU A 49 -3.90 0.77 -3.57
CA GLU A 49 -4.18 -0.60 -4.02
C GLU A 49 -3.33 -1.62 -3.26
N CYS A 50 -2.30 -1.22 -2.52
CA CYS A 50 -1.37 -2.15 -1.90
C CYS A 50 -1.70 -2.42 -0.43
N ARG A 51 -1.93 -3.70 -0.09
CA ARG A 51 -2.16 -4.13 1.29
C ARG A 51 -0.87 -4.51 1.99
N THR A 52 -0.71 -4.06 3.22
CA THR A 52 0.39 -4.50 4.09
C THR A 52 0.08 -5.88 4.68
N PRO A 53 0.94 -6.89 4.45
CA PRO A 53 0.75 -8.20 5.06
C PRO A 53 0.79 -8.08 6.58
N PHE A 54 -0.06 -8.88 7.25
CA PHE A 54 -0.18 -8.85 8.71
C PHE A 54 1.14 -9.14 9.42
N ASP A 55 1.97 -10.02 8.85
CA ASP A 55 3.29 -10.38 9.39
C ASP A 55 4.25 -9.19 9.48
N TYR A 56 4.07 -8.16 8.66
CA TYR A 56 4.83 -6.91 8.76
C TYR A 56 4.23 -5.95 9.79
N LEU A 57 2.89 -5.92 9.93
CA LEU A 57 2.20 -5.07 10.90
C LEU A 57 2.50 -5.44 12.35
N ILE A 58 2.85 -6.70 12.62
CA ILE A 58 3.20 -7.18 13.96
C ILE A 58 4.68 -7.02 14.32
N ARG A 59 5.54 -6.65 13.35
CA ARG A 59 6.98 -6.46 13.60
C ARG A 59 7.21 -5.11 14.28
N SER A 60 7.92 -5.11 15.40
CA SER A 60 8.16 -3.89 16.20
C SER A 60 9.37 -3.05 15.75
N ASN A 61 10.10 -3.47 14.71
CA ASN A 61 11.31 -2.77 14.25
C ASN A 61 11.03 -1.61 13.29
N CYS A 62 9.84 -1.54 12.69
CA CYS A 62 9.48 -0.46 11.77
C CYS A 62 7.96 -0.31 11.62
N PRO A 63 7.46 0.92 11.41
CA PRO A 63 6.09 1.14 10.93
C PRO A 63 5.99 0.78 9.45
N PHE A 64 6.02 -0.52 9.15
CA PHE A 64 5.92 -1.02 7.77
C PHE A 64 4.58 -0.66 7.14
N VAL A 65 4.64 -0.25 5.88
CA VAL A 65 3.47 0.00 5.02
C VAL A 65 3.74 -0.58 3.64
N SER A 66 2.71 -0.79 2.83
CA SER A 66 2.88 -1.20 1.44
C SER A 66 2.73 0.00 0.52
N ALA A 67 3.55 0.04 -0.52
CA ALA A 67 3.54 1.10 -1.53
C ALA A 67 3.66 0.50 -2.93
N CYS A 68 3.13 1.23 -3.92
CA CYS A 68 3.25 0.88 -5.31
C CYS A 68 4.56 1.45 -5.88
N ILE A 69 5.53 0.57 -6.10
CA ILE A 69 6.86 0.95 -6.60
C ILE A 69 7.10 0.16 -7.87
N GLU A 70 7.36 0.87 -8.97
CA GLU A 70 7.57 0.25 -10.30
C GLU A 70 6.40 -0.66 -10.69
N ASN A 71 5.17 -0.17 -10.48
CA ASN A 71 3.92 -0.90 -10.75
C ASN A 71 3.76 -2.22 -9.98
N THR A 72 4.48 -2.39 -8.88
CA THR A 72 4.41 -3.59 -8.04
C THR A 72 4.24 -3.18 -6.58
N CYS A 73 3.35 -3.86 -5.86
CA CYS A 73 3.18 -3.66 -4.44
C CYS A 73 4.40 -4.19 -3.69
N LYS A 74 5.12 -3.31 -3.00
CA LYS A 74 6.29 -3.66 -2.17
C LYS A 74 6.08 -3.18 -0.75
N VAL A 75 6.66 -3.91 0.22
CA VAL A 75 6.69 -3.44 1.61
C VAL A 75 7.81 -2.43 1.76
N VAL A 76 7.47 -1.31 2.39
CA VAL A 76 8.39 -0.22 2.63
C VAL A 76 8.39 0.18 4.09
N CYS A 77 9.51 0.80 4.48
CA CYS A 77 9.81 1.10 5.86
C CYS A 77 10.35 2.54 5.92
N PRO A 78 9.64 3.50 6.55
CA PRO A 78 10.08 4.90 6.60
C PRO A 78 11.43 5.08 7.27
N LEU A 79 12.30 5.93 6.72
CA LEU A 79 13.56 6.30 7.36
C LEU A 79 13.35 7.42 8.36
N PHE A 80 14.01 7.30 9.50
CA PHE A 80 14.00 8.29 10.56
C PHE A 80 15.40 8.82 10.78
N TYR A 81 15.53 10.14 10.83
CA TYR A 81 16.74 10.81 11.31
C TYR A 81 16.61 11.09 12.81
N HIS A 82 17.64 10.72 13.55
CA HIS A 82 17.74 11.00 14.98
C HIS A 82 18.60 12.24 15.19
N ASP A 83 17.99 13.33 15.67
CA ASP A 83 18.75 14.49 16.11
C ASP A 83 19.40 14.16 17.46
N LEU A 84 20.73 14.13 17.50
CA LEU A 84 21.53 13.87 18.70
C LEU A 84 21.68 15.11 19.60
N ASN A 85 20.72 16.04 19.53
CA ASN A 85 20.71 17.19 20.41
C ASN A 85 20.43 16.73 21.86
N PRO A 86 21.33 17.05 22.82
CA PRO A 86 21.28 16.51 24.19
C PRO A 86 20.04 16.86 25.01
N GLU A 87 19.19 17.78 24.55
CA GLU A 87 18.02 18.22 25.32
C GLU A 87 16.73 17.45 24.99
N ILE A 88 16.58 16.90 23.77
CA ILE A 88 15.37 16.17 23.37
C ILE A 88 15.72 15.16 22.27
N SER A 89 15.64 13.86 22.57
CA SER A 89 15.69 12.83 21.53
C SER A 89 14.41 12.88 20.70
N GLN A 90 14.46 13.52 19.54
CA GLN A 90 13.37 13.54 18.56
C GLN A 90 13.77 12.73 17.33
N SER A 91 12.87 11.85 16.89
CA SER A 91 12.97 11.18 15.59
C SER A 91 12.10 11.91 14.58
N HIS A 92 12.71 12.33 13.47
CA HIS A 92 12.01 12.98 12.38
C HIS A 92 12.00 12.06 11.16
N ILE A 93 10.92 12.08 10.39
CA ILE A 93 10.90 11.38 9.10
C ILE A 93 11.88 12.09 8.17
N THR A 94 12.79 11.34 7.56
CA THR A 94 13.73 11.88 6.57
C THR A 94 12.96 12.27 5.32
N MET A 95 13.04 13.55 4.95
CA MET A 95 12.41 14.09 3.74
C MET A 95 13.37 14.03 2.54
N CYS A 96 12.80 13.95 1.34
CA CYS A 96 13.55 13.89 0.08
C CYS A 96 12.78 14.60 -1.04
N LYS A 97 13.47 14.85 -2.16
CA LYS A 97 12.88 15.25 -3.44
C LYS A 97 13.09 14.20 -4.51
N GLU A 98 14.23 13.53 -4.46
CA GLU A 98 14.63 12.50 -5.41
C GLU A 98 15.12 11.25 -4.66
N ASP A 99 15.15 10.10 -5.33
CA ASP A 99 15.58 8.83 -4.73
C ASP A 99 17.02 8.91 -4.16
N ASP A 100 17.88 9.69 -4.82
CA ASP A 100 19.30 9.87 -4.44
C ASP A 100 19.49 10.68 -3.14
N ASP A 101 18.46 11.39 -2.67
CA ASP A 101 18.51 12.10 -1.38
C ASP A 101 18.44 11.14 -0.17
N CYS A 102 18.04 9.88 -0.40
CA CYS A 102 17.80 8.91 0.65
C CYS A 102 19.02 8.04 0.96
N ASP A 103 19.65 8.28 2.12
CA ASP A 103 20.72 7.42 2.63
C ASP A 103 20.17 6.23 3.43
N CYS A 104 20.49 5.03 2.98
CA CYS A 104 20.01 3.77 3.54
C CYS A 104 21.11 2.87 4.07
N SER A 105 22.31 3.44 4.21
CA SER A 105 23.48 2.75 4.74
C SER A 105 23.23 2.12 6.11
N GLU A 106 22.32 2.68 6.90
CA GLU A 106 22.00 2.19 8.25
C GLU A 106 21.05 0.98 8.29
N ARG A 107 20.34 0.68 7.21
CA ARG A 107 19.33 -0.41 7.20
C ARG A 107 19.88 -1.80 6.93
N GLY A 108 21.14 -1.89 6.51
CA GLY A 108 21.84 -3.15 6.24
C GLY A 108 21.46 -3.80 4.91
N GLU A 109 22.03 -4.99 4.66
CA GLU A 109 21.97 -5.73 3.39
C GLU A 109 20.58 -6.29 3.04
N LEU A 110 19.60 -6.20 3.95
CA LEU A 110 18.25 -6.73 3.74
C LEU A 110 17.35 -5.80 2.92
N SER A 111 17.75 -4.53 2.77
CA SER A 111 17.02 -3.59 1.92
C SER A 111 17.39 -3.79 0.44
N LEU A 112 16.39 -3.79 -0.44
CA LEU A 112 16.57 -3.76 -1.89
C LEU A 112 16.99 -2.36 -2.41
N GLY A 113 17.11 -1.40 -1.50
CA GLY A 113 17.41 0.00 -1.78
C GLY A 113 16.39 0.93 -1.14
N CYS A 114 16.42 2.18 -1.59
CA CYS A 114 15.54 3.22 -1.09
C CYS A 114 14.94 4.06 -2.19
N LYS A 115 13.81 4.65 -1.85
CA LYS A 115 12.99 5.46 -2.74
C LYS A 115 12.48 6.68 -2.00
N CYS A 116 12.33 7.75 -2.76
CA CYS A 116 11.60 8.92 -2.31
C CYS A 116 10.13 8.74 -2.66
N LEU A 117 9.29 8.58 -1.63
CA LEU A 117 7.85 8.37 -1.78
C LEU A 117 7.10 9.41 -0.96
N ASP A 118 6.23 10.21 -1.61
CA ASP A 118 5.46 11.28 -0.96
C ASP A 118 6.32 12.22 -0.10
N ASP A 119 7.44 12.70 -0.69
CA ASP A 119 8.45 13.56 -0.05
C ASP A 119 9.16 12.93 1.17
N LYS A 120 9.12 11.59 1.31
CA LYS A 120 9.72 10.85 2.42
C LYS A 120 10.63 9.73 1.93
N CYS A 121 11.76 9.57 2.60
CA CYS A 121 12.64 8.46 2.36
C CYS A 121 12.07 7.18 2.94
N VAL A 122 11.92 6.17 2.09
CA VAL A 122 11.50 4.83 2.49
C VAL A 122 12.51 3.81 1.99
N SER A 123 12.73 2.78 2.80
CA SER A 123 13.50 1.61 2.36
C SER A 123 12.57 0.53 1.86
N VAL A 124 12.95 -0.08 0.75
CA VAL A 124 12.21 -1.15 0.10
C VAL A 124 12.72 -2.48 0.64
N GLU A 125 11.84 -3.26 1.25
CA GLU A 125 12.18 -4.58 1.77
C GLU A 125 12.01 -5.64 0.68
N GLY A 126 12.96 -6.58 0.61
CA GLY A 126 12.84 -7.77 -0.23
C GLY A 126 12.04 -8.88 0.45
N GLU A 127 11.40 -9.74 -0.34
CA GLU A 127 10.78 -10.98 0.14
C GLU A 127 11.82 -12.04 0.55
#